data_AF-A0A0Q6NGW5-F1
#
_entry.id   AF-A0A0Q6NGW5-F1
#
_cell.length_a   1.000
_cell.length_b   1.000
_cell.length_c   1.000
_cell.angle_alpha   90.00
_cell.angle_beta   90.00
_cell.angle_gamma   90.00
#
_symmetry.space_group_name_H-M   'P 1'
#
loop_
_entity.id
_entity.type
_entity.pdbx_description
1 polymer ?
#
loop_
_entity_poly.entity_id
_entity_poly.type
_entity_poly.pdbx_seq_one_letter_code
_entity_poly.pdbx_strand_id
1 'polypeptide(L)'
;MTIKTTNSLPIALDTLIARAVERAGGWIGFDRFMALALYAPGLGYYANSSAKFGHMPSSGSDFVTAPELTPMFGQALAAQVVEALEKTGTDTVWEFGAGSGALAVQLLHALDEMGRGDVRYRIVDLSGTLRERQQQALVRYADRVDWLGELPESMQGVVVGNEVLDAMPVQLLARAGGQWHERGVVRNASGNGWTWADRATELRPPFEVPGEHDYLTEIHPQAEAFIATLADRLVKGAAFFIDYGFPEREYYHPQRHMGTVMCHRAHQADGDPLSDVGYKDITAHVNFTGIALAGQEAGLEVLGYTSQARFLLNCGLLARMEQGSTAERGMAARLIHEHEMGELFKVVGFAVGEPWDAMGFVEGDRSHTL
;
A
#
# COMPACT_ATOMS: atom_id res chain seq x y z
N MET A 1 1.44 -42.19 15.38
CA MET A 1 0.15 -41.48 15.20
C MET A 1 0.47 -40.01 15.06
N THR A 2 0.59 -39.55 13.82
CA THR A 2 0.90 -38.16 13.48
C THR A 2 -0.30 -37.31 13.86
N ILE A 3 -0.13 -36.41 14.82
CA ILE A 3 -1.16 -35.42 15.18
C ILE A 3 -1.34 -34.55 13.94
N LYS A 4 -2.47 -34.74 13.23
CA LYS A 4 -2.96 -33.77 12.25
C LYS A 4 -3.21 -32.47 13.01
N THR A 5 -2.33 -31.49 12.86
CA THR A 5 -2.61 -30.10 13.20
C THR A 5 -3.83 -29.69 12.36
N THR A 6 -4.98 -29.59 13.02
CA THR A 6 -6.24 -29.22 12.42
C THR A 6 -6.14 -27.73 12.04
N ASN A 7 -6.53 -27.38 10.81
CA ASN A 7 -6.62 -26.00 10.29
C ASN A 7 -7.54 -25.13 11.17
N SER A 8 -7.03 -24.60 12.29
CA SER A 8 -7.82 -23.85 13.27
C SER A 8 -7.97 -22.36 12.92
N LEU A 9 -7.02 -21.79 12.17
CA LEU A 9 -7.01 -20.37 11.81
C LEU A 9 -8.20 -19.96 10.91
N PRO A 10 -8.53 -20.67 9.81
CA PRO A 10 -9.64 -20.25 8.94
C PRO A 10 -10.99 -20.38 9.61
N ILE A 11 -11.16 -21.43 10.42
CA ILE A 11 -12.39 -21.65 11.17
C ILE A 11 -12.59 -20.53 12.20
N ALA A 12 -11.51 -20.10 12.87
CA ALA A 12 -11.56 -18.99 13.81
C ALA A 12 -11.87 -17.65 13.11
N LEU A 13 -11.24 -17.37 11.97
CA LEU A 13 -11.51 -16.16 11.19
C LEU A 13 -12.93 -16.15 10.62
N ASP A 14 -13.39 -17.27 10.04
CA ASP A 14 -14.76 -17.43 9.55
C ASP A 14 -15.78 -17.17 10.67
N THR A 15 -15.55 -17.73 11.85
CA THR A 15 -16.39 -17.51 13.04
C THR A 15 -16.37 -16.04 13.49
N LEU A 16 -15.21 -15.38 13.44
CA LEU A 16 -15.09 -13.97 13.80
C LEU A 16 -15.91 -13.08 12.86
N ILE A 17 -15.78 -13.29 11.54
CA ILE A 17 -16.52 -12.55 10.53
C ILE A 17 -18.02 -12.85 10.66
N ALA A 18 -18.41 -14.10 10.90
CA ALA A 18 -19.83 -14.48 11.04
C ALA A 18 -20.49 -13.74 12.21
N ARG A 19 -19.80 -13.67 13.35
CA ARG A 19 -20.26 -12.88 14.50
C ARG A 19 -20.33 -11.39 14.20
N ALA A 20 -19.40 -10.86 13.41
CA ALA A 20 -19.44 -9.45 13.01
C ALA A 20 -20.67 -9.16 12.14
N VAL A 21 -20.96 -10.03 11.17
CA VAL A 21 -22.16 -9.97 10.32
C VAL A 21 -23.44 -10.07 11.15
N GLU A 22 -23.54 -11.06 12.04
CA GLU A 22 -24.71 -11.23 12.93
C GLU A 22 -24.96 -10.00 13.80
N ARG A 23 -23.91 -9.46 14.45
CA ARG A 23 -24.02 -8.27 15.30
C ARG A 23 -24.42 -7.01 14.52
N ALA A 24 -24.06 -6.92 13.25
CA ALA A 24 -24.43 -5.82 12.36
C ALA A 24 -25.83 -5.99 11.71
N GLY A 25 -26.62 -6.97 12.15
CA GLY A 25 -27.95 -7.22 11.60
C GLY A 25 -27.94 -7.98 10.27
N GLY A 26 -26.95 -8.83 10.06
CA GLY A 26 -26.88 -9.75 8.93
C GLY A 26 -26.13 -9.23 7.70
N TRP A 27 -25.44 -8.09 7.79
CA TRP A 27 -24.70 -7.49 6.68
C TRP A 27 -23.59 -6.57 7.21
N ILE A 28 -22.43 -6.58 6.57
CA ILE A 28 -21.35 -5.61 6.80
C ILE A 28 -20.87 -5.05 5.46
N GLY A 29 -20.35 -3.82 5.45
CA GLY A 29 -19.68 -3.27 4.28
C GLY A 29 -18.43 -4.09 3.90
N PHE A 30 -18.02 -4.01 2.63
CA PHE A 30 -16.84 -4.71 2.16
C PHE A 30 -15.56 -4.23 2.87
N ASP A 31 -15.48 -2.95 3.19
CA ASP A 31 -14.42 -2.35 4.00
C ASP A 31 -14.23 -3.09 5.33
N ARG A 32 -15.34 -3.35 6.05
CA ARG A 32 -15.27 -4.07 7.32
C ARG A 32 -14.88 -5.54 7.14
N PHE A 33 -15.36 -6.17 6.06
CA PHE A 33 -14.99 -7.53 5.71
C PHE A 33 -13.48 -7.63 5.39
N MET A 34 -12.98 -6.76 4.51
CA MET A 34 -11.58 -6.65 4.11
C MET A 34 -10.69 -6.37 5.33
N ALA A 35 -11.09 -5.45 6.21
CA ALA A 35 -10.36 -5.17 7.46
C ALA A 35 -10.21 -6.41 8.36
N LEU A 36 -11.27 -7.22 8.50
CA LEU A 36 -11.20 -8.47 9.26
C LEU A 36 -10.36 -9.53 8.55
N ALA A 37 -10.55 -9.68 7.24
CA ALA A 37 -9.81 -10.64 6.42
C ALA A 37 -8.30 -10.39 6.44
N LEU A 38 -7.89 -9.12 6.42
CA LEU A 38 -6.49 -8.71 6.36
C LEU A 38 -5.85 -8.49 7.73
N TYR A 39 -6.56 -7.85 8.67
CA TYR A 39 -5.92 -7.28 9.87
C TYR A 39 -6.48 -7.81 11.20
N ALA A 40 -7.43 -8.76 11.19
CA ALA A 40 -7.91 -9.33 12.45
C ALA A 40 -6.74 -9.89 13.28
N PRO A 41 -6.51 -9.43 14.52
CA PRO A 41 -5.33 -9.81 15.29
C PRO A 41 -5.16 -11.32 15.42
N GLY A 42 -4.00 -11.83 14.97
CA GLY A 42 -3.65 -13.25 14.99
C GLY A 42 -4.34 -14.13 13.94
N LEU A 43 -5.29 -13.59 13.16
CA LEU A 43 -6.12 -14.36 12.22
C LEU A 43 -6.05 -13.84 10.78
N GLY A 44 -6.12 -12.52 10.60
CA GLY A 44 -6.13 -11.86 9.30
C GLY A 44 -4.82 -12.10 8.54
N TYR A 45 -4.89 -11.94 7.21
CA TYR A 45 -3.78 -12.19 6.30
C TYR A 45 -2.49 -11.54 6.78
N TYR A 46 -2.44 -10.23 7.03
CA TYR A 46 -1.22 -9.56 7.52
C TYR A 46 -0.90 -9.80 9.00
N ALA A 47 -1.88 -10.17 9.82
CA ALA A 47 -1.74 -10.32 11.28
C ALA A 47 -1.49 -11.76 11.78
N ASN A 48 -1.46 -12.76 10.89
CA ASN A 48 -1.14 -14.14 11.24
C ASN A 48 0.36 -14.47 11.03
N SER A 49 0.79 -15.68 11.38
CA SER A 49 2.20 -16.11 11.36
C SER A 49 2.67 -16.77 10.05
N SER A 50 1.86 -16.79 8.99
CA SER A 50 2.31 -17.38 7.72
C SER A 50 3.43 -16.53 7.07
N ALA A 51 4.33 -17.19 6.35
CA ALA A 51 5.21 -16.46 5.42
C ALA A 51 4.34 -15.90 4.27
N LYS A 52 4.60 -14.64 3.89
CA LYS A 52 3.80 -13.89 2.89
C LYS A 52 4.66 -13.20 1.82
N PHE A 53 5.91 -12.88 2.17
CA PHE A 53 6.84 -12.12 1.31
C PHE A 53 8.09 -12.94 0.94
N GLY A 54 8.44 -12.92 -0.35
CA GLY A 54 9.60 -13.60 -0.95
C GLY A 54 9.52 -13.67 -2.49
N HIS A 55 10.49 -14.32 -3.13
CA HIS A 55 10.66 -14.29 -4.58
C HIS A 55 9.90 -15.37 -5.35
N MET A 56 9.58 -16.49 -4.71
CA MET A 56 9.03 -17.68 -5.37
C MET A 56 7.93 -18.34 -4.52
N PRO A 57 6.99 -19.08 -5.11
CA PRO A 57 5.99 -19.85 -4.36
C PRO A 57 6.64 -20.82 -3.35
N SER A 58 7.83 -21.36 -3.69
CA SER A 58 8.61 -22.24 -2.82
C SER A 58 9.17 -21.56 -1.56
N SER A 59 9.23 -20.23 -1.54
CA SER A 59 9.57 -19.43 -0.35
C SER A 59 8.36 -19.07 0.51
N GLY A 60 7.14 -19.50 0.11
CA GLY A 60 5.89 -19.13 0.76
C GLY A 60 5.49 -17.68 0.51
N SER A 61 5.88 -17.10 -0.64
CA SER A 61 5.48 -15.76 -1.03
C SER A 61 4.20 -15.77 -1.85
N ASP A 62 3.35 -14.75 -1.66
CA ASP A 62 2.16 -14.55 -2.46
C ASP A 62 2.38 -13.57 -3.63
N PHE A 63 3.29 -12.60 -3.49
CA PHE A 63 3.66 -11.62 -4.52
C PHE A 63 5.10 -11.09 -4.35
N VAL A 64 5.62 -10.38 -5.35
CA VAL A 64 6.97 -9.79 -5.33
C VAL A 64 6.86 -8.28 -5.39
N THR A 65 7.38 -7.57 -4.39
CA THR A 65 7.40 -6.11 -4.31
C THR A 65 8.69 -5.54 -4.90
N ALA A 66 8.72 -4.23 -5.22
CA ALA A 66 9.90 -3.58 -5.80
C ALA A 66 11.19 -3.76 -4.96
N PRO A 67 11.15 -3.63 -3.61
CA PRO A 67 12.33 -3.86 -2.78
C PRO A 67 12.85 -5.31 -2.84
N GLU A 68 11.98 -6.29 -3.06
CA GLU A 68 12.42 -7.68 -3.20
C GLU A 68 13.07 -7.92 -4.58
N LEU A 69 12.75 -7.16 -5.63
CA LEU A 69 13.32 -7.39 -6.98
C LEU A 69 14.81 -7.04 -7.10
N THR A 70 15.22 -5.89 -6.56
CA THR A 70 16.59 -5.37 -6.72
C THR A 70 16.89 -4.29 -5.67
N PRO A 71 18.13 -4.25 -5.12
CA PRO A 71 18.54 -3.17 -4.22
C PRO A 71 18.57 -1.79 -4.88
N MET A 72 18.57 -1.72 -6.21
CA MET A 72 18.59 -0.46 -6.95
C MET A 72 17.35 0.41 -6.71
N PHE A 73 16.22 -0.20 -6.31
CA PHE A 73 15.02 0.53 -5.92
C PHE A 73 15.28 1.42 -4.70
N GLY A 74 15.69 0.82 -3.57
CA GLY A 74 16.00 1.58 -2.35
C GLY A 74 17.18 2.54 -2.54
N GLN A 75 18.19 2.19 -3.35
CA GLN A 75 19.30 3.09 -3.65
C GLN A 75 18.90 4.36 -4.43
N ALA A 76 17.90 4.26 -5.31
CA ALA A 76 17.36 5.41 -6.03
C ALA A 76 16.44 6.22 -5.10
N LEU A 77 15.52 5.56 -4.38
CA LEU A 77 14.64 6.22 -3.41
C LEU A 77 15.43 6.97 -2.32
N ALA A 78 16.56 6.42 -1.87
CA ALA A 78 17.44 7.06 -0.90
C ALA A 78 17.91 8.46 -1.35
N ALA A 79 18.10 8.70 -2.65
CA ALA A 79 18.50 10.01 -3.15
C ALA A 79 17.41 11.07 -2.86
N GLN A 80 16.15 10.75 -3.13
CA GLN A 80 15.01 11.63 -2.80
C GLN A 80 14.84 11.79 -1.29
N VAL A 81 15.02 10.71 -0.52
CA VAL A 81 14.93 10.75 0.95
C VAL A 81 16.00 11.67 1.54
N VAL A 82 17.24 11.60 1.06
CA VAL A 82 18.33 12.49 1.51
C VAL A 82 18.01 13.94 1.19
N GLU A 83 17.57 14.26 -0.03
CA GLU A 83 17.15 15.62 -0.37
C GLU A 83 16.05 16.12 0.56
N ALA A 84 15.02 15.30 0.81
CA ALA A 84 13.92 15.69 1.66
C ALA A 84 14.35 15.90 3.13
N LEU A 85 15.25 15.07 3.65
CA LEU A 85 15.85 15.26 4.98
C LEU A 85 16.63 16.58 5.04
N GLU A 86 17.38 16.92 4.00
CA GLU A 86 18.15 18.17 3.93
C GLU A 86 17.26 19.41 3.79
N LYS A 87 16.28 19.37 2.89
CA LYS A 87 15.33 20.47 2.65
C LYS A 87 14.49 20.77 3.87
N THR A 88 14.07 19.73 4.57
CA THR A 88 13.29 19.89 5.79
C THR A 88 14.20 20.11 7.00
N GLY A 89 15.49 19.79 6.95
CA GLY A 89 16.38 19.88 8.11
C GLY A 89 15.93 18.91 9.21
N THR A 90 15.68 17.66 8.83
CA THR A 90 15.29 16.55 9.70
C THR A 90 16.25 15.36 9.54
N ASP A 91 16.21 14.41 10.46
CA ASP A 91 17.19 13.32 10.59
C ASP A 91 16.55 11.94 10.81
N THR A 92 15.23 11.81 10.58
CA THR A 92 14.51 10.56 10.79
C THR A 92 13.77 10.15 9.53
N VAL A 93 13.85 8.88 9.15
CA VAL A 93 12.96 8.23 8.19
C VAL A 93 11.91 7.41 8.93
N TRP A 94 10.65 7.55 8.54
CA TRP A 94 9.53 6.76 9.03
C TRP A 94 9.02 5.88 7.90
N GLU A 95 9.01 4.56 8.09
CA GLU A 95 8.46 3.62 7.13
C GLU A 95 7.16 3.01 7.68
N PHE A 96 6.08 3.16 6.93
CA PHE A 96 4.84 2.46 7.20
C PHE A 96 4.81 1.15 6.43
N GLY A 97 4.40 0.07 7.09
CA GLY A 97 4.23 -1.22 6.43
C GLY A 97 5.53 -1.78 5.83
N ALA A 98 6.61 -1.84 6.62
CA ALA A 98 7.94 -2.22 6.14
C ALA A 98 8.07 -3.68 5.63
N GLY A 99 7.00 -4.47 5.62
CA GLY A 99 6.97 -5.83 5.10
C GLY A 99 8.04 -6.72 5.74
N SER A 100 8.93 -7.27 4.90
CA SER A 100 10.07 -8.08 5.33
C SER A 100 11.22 -7.28 5.97
N GLY A 101 11.21 -5.95 5.86
CA GLY A 101 12.33 -5.06 6.18
C GLY A 101 13.30 -4.84 5.02
N ALA A 102 13.04 -5.39 3.81
CA ALA A 102 13.93 -5.29 2.67
C ALA A 102 14.20 -3.84 2.25
N LEU A 103 13.16 -2.98 2.20
CA LEU A 103 13.32 -1.57 1.86
C LEU A 103 14.11 -0.81 2.92
N ALA A 104 13.80 -1.02 4.21
CA ALA A 104 14.57 -0.46 5.32
C ALA A 104 16.08 -0.79 5.21
N VAL A 105 16.43 -2.04 4.93
CA VAL A 105 17.84 -2.46 4.75
C VAL A 105 18.48 -1.70 3.59
N GLN A 106 17.79 -1.57 2.46
CA GLN A 106 18.32 -0.86 1.28
C GLN A 106 18.50 0.63 1.54
N LEU A 107 17.51 1.29 2.16
CA LEU A 107 17.57 2.70 2.49
C LEU A 107 18.69 2.97 3.49
N LEU A 108 18.79 2.21 4.57
CA LEU A 108 19.86 2.36 5.57
C LEU A 108 21.26 2.13 4.98
N HIS A 109 21.41 1.13 4.12
CA HIS A 109 22.66 0.90 3.41
C HIS A 109 23.04 2.08 2.51
N ALA A 110 22.09 2.56 1.69
CA ALA A 110 22.33 3.69 0.78
C ALA A 110 22.61 4.99 1.56
N LEU A 111 21.93 5.21 2.68
CA LEU A 111 22.19 6.36 3.57
C LEU A 111 23.61 6.31 4.13
N ASP A 112 24.10 5.14 4.56
CA ASP A 112 25.49 4.98 5.01
C ASP A 112 26.50 5.32 3.89
N GLU A 113 26.26 4.84 2.68
CA GLU A 113 27.11 5.13 1.51
C GLU A 113 27.13 6.62 1.15
N MET A 114 26.03 7.32 1.40
CA MET A 114 25.90 8.77 1.21
C MET A 114 26.43 9.58 2.42
N GLY A 115 27.03 8.93 3.42
CA GLY A 115 27.56 9.59 4.61
C GLY A 115 26.49 10.05 5.61
N ARG A 116 25.25 9.55 5.48
CA ARG A 116 24.09 9.83 6.33
C ARG A 116 23.84 8.73 7.37
N GLY A 117 24.92 8.23 7.97
CA GLY A 117 24.88 7.25 9.06
C GLY A 117 24.25 7.79 10.35
N ASP A 118 24.01 9.10 10.44
CA ASP A 118 23.30 9.80 11.51
C ASP A 118 21.78 9.55 11.50
N VAL A 119 21.20 9.19 10.35
CA VAL A 119 19.75 9.12 10.18
C VAL A 119 19.16 7.98 11.02
N ARG A 120 18.13 8.33 11.80
CA ARG A 120 17.28 7.38 12.55
C ARG A 120 16.21 6.78 11.64
N TYR A 121 15.81 5.56 11.92
CA TYR A 121 14.79 4.85 11.15
C TYR A 121 13.69 4.34 12.08
N ARG A 122 12.44 4.58 11.72
CA ARG A 122 11.29 4.22 12.53
C ARG A 122 10.30 3.43 11.70
N ILE A 123 10.04 2.19 12.08
CA ILE A 123 9.06 1.32 11.42
C ILE A 123 7.74 1.39 12.19
N VAL A 124 6.66 1.72 11.48
CA VAL A 124 5.29 1.68 12.00
C VAL A 124 4.59 0.49 11.34
N ASP A 125 4.32 -0.54 12.13
CA ASP A 125 3.69 -1.77 11.64
C ASP A 125 2.61 -2.23 12.63
N LEU A 126 1.41 -2.46 12.11
CA LEU A 126 0.27 -2.97 12.89
C LEU A 126 0.42 -4.47 13.18
N SER A 127 1.24 -5.17 12.39
CA SER A 127 1.47 -6.61 12.53
C SER A 127 2.68 -6.90 13.42
N GLY A 128 2.42 -7.38 14.64
CA GLY A 128 3.48 -7.86 15.52
C GLY A 128 4.27 -9.05 14.94
N THR A 129 3.75 -9.77 13.94
CA THR A 129 4.41 -10.98 13.39
C THR A 129 5.54 -10.66 12.42
N LEU A 130 5.53 -9.49 11.76
CA LEU A 130 6.60 -9.07 10.86
C LEU A 130 7.80 -8.47 11.61
N ARG A 131 7.56 -7.94 12.82
CA ARG A 131 8.60 -7.31 13.65
C ARG A 131 9.80 -8.22 13.89
N GLU A 132 9.59 -9.50 14.20
CA GLU A 132 10.71 -10.44 14.45
C GLU A 132 11.57 -10.63 13.19
N ARG A 133 10.94 -10.76 12.01
CA ARG A 133 11.63 -10.88 10.72
C ARG A 133 12.41 -9.61 10.39
N GLN A 134 11.79 -8.44 10.60
CA GLN A 134 12.42 -7.14 10.38
C GLN A 134 13.63 -6.96 11.32
N GLN A 135 13.51 -7.30 12.61
CA GLN A 135 14.61 -7.22 13.58
C GLN A 135 15.81 -8.10 13.19
N GLN A 136 15.55 -9.29 12.66
CA GLN A 136 16.61 -10.17 12.16
C GLN A 136 17.30 -9.56 10.92
N ALA A 137 16.52 -9.04 9.96
CA ALA A 137 17.06 -8.40 8.75
C ALA A 137 17.88 -7.13 9.08
N LEU A 138 17.46 -6.38 10.10
CA LEU A 138 18.01 -5.08 10.49
C LEU A 138 18.99 -5.14 11.67
N VAL A 139 19.48 -6.33 12.03
CA VAL A 139 20.37 -6.52 13.20
C VAL A 139 21.63 -5.63 13.16
N ARG A 140 22.15 -5.35 11.95
CA ARG A 140 23.30 -4.46 11.73
C ARG A 140 23.00 -3.00 12.10
N TYR A 141 21.74 -2.60 12.06
CA TYR A 141 21.26 -1.23 12.26
C TYR A 141 20.45 -1.08 13.57
N ALA A 142 20.53 -2.05 14.47
CA ALA A 142 19.66 -2.13 15.66
C ALA A 142 19.78 -0.92 16.60
N ASP A 143 20.89 -0.18 16.54
CA ASP A 143 21.12 1.05 17.31
C ASP A 143 20.42 2.28 16.71
N ARG A 144 19.88 2.17 15.49
CA ARG A 144 19.25 3.25 14.71
C ARG A 144 17.80 3.00 14.34
N VAL A 145 17.31 1.77 14.50
CA VAL A 145 15.94 1.37 14.13
C VAL A 145 15.05 1.22 15.37
N ASP A 146 13.93 1.92 15.38
CA ASP A 146 12.86 1.75 16.36
C ASP A 146 11.61 1.16 15.70
N TRP A 147 10.87 0.30 16.42
CA TRP A 147 9.59 -0.25 16.00
C TRP A 147 8.47 0.29 16.87
N LEU A 148 7.46 0.88 16.25
CA LEU A 148 6.32 1.51 16.91
C LEU A 148 5.03 0.74 16.58
N GLY A 149 4.23 0.48 17.61
CA GLY A 149 2.89 -0.11 17.46
C GLY A 149 1.77 0.92 17.30
N GLU A 150 2.08 2.20 17.53
CA GLU A 150 1.15 3.32 17.39
C GLU A 150 1.89 4.56 16.90
N LEU A 151 1.14 5.49 16.30
CA LEU A 151 1.71 6.76 15.86
C LEU A 151 1.91 7.71 17.05
N PRO A 152 3.07 8.37 17.17
CA PRO A 152 3.28 9.39 18.18
C PRO A 152 2.37 10.60 17.93
N GLU A 153 2.19 11.44 18.95
CA GLU A 153 1.43 12.70 18.84
C GLU A 153 2.04 13.68 17.84
N SER A 154 3.35 13.61 17.60
CA SER A 154 4.02 14.41 16.57
C SER A 154 5.18 13.64 15.95
N MET A 155 5.41 13.89 14.67
CA MET A 155 6.43 13.29 13.83
C MET A 155 7.21 14.37 13.11
N GLN A 156 8.53 14.18 13.02
CA GLN A 156 9.41 14.99 12.19
C GLN A 156 10.29 14.04 11.39
N GLY A 157 10.47 14.31 10.10
CA GLY A 157 11.27 13.44 9.24
C GLY A 157 10.70 13.25 7.84
N VAL A 158 11.21 12.23 7.16
CA VAL A 158 10.72 11.80 5.86
C VAL A 158 9.93 10.51 6.02
N VAL A 159 8.69 10.49 5.57
CA VAL A 159 7.83 9.32 5.57
C VAL A 159 7.95 8.59 4.24
N VAL A 160 8.00 7.27 4.29
CA VAL A 160 7.96 6.36 3.14
C VAL A 160 6.87 5.33 3.37
N GLY A 161 5.99 5.15 2.38
CA GLY A 161 5.05 4.04 2.32
C GLY A 161 5.12 3.40 0.95
N ASN A 162 5.56 2.16 0.87
CA ASN A 162 5.61 1.40 -0.38
C ASN A 162 4.58 0.27 -0.32
N GLU A 163 3.58 0.28 -1.21
CA GLU A 163 2.51 -0.73 -1.27
C GLU A 163 1.80 -0.86 0.09
N VAL A 164 1.31 0.29 0.56
CA VAL A 164 0.62 0.42 1.86
C VAL A 164 -0.81 0.90 1.65
N LEU A 165 -1.05 1.76 0.65
CA LEU A 165 -2.35 2.37 0.43
C LEU A 165 -3.29 1.36 -0.25
N ASP A 166 -2.78 0.51 -1.14
CA ASP A 166 -3.56 -0.50 -1.85
C ASP A 166 -4.18 -1.58 -0.94
N ALA A 167 -3.50 -1.87 0.17
CA ALA A 167 -3.97 -2.84 1.16
C ALA A 167 -5.02 -2.25 2.13
N MET A 168 -5.25 -0.93 2.10
CA MET A 168 -6.23 -0.31 2.99
C MET A 168 -7.67 -0.66 2.60
N PRO A 169 -8.54 -1.00 3.57
CA PRO A 169 -9.92 -1.36 3.29
C PRO A 169 -10.70 -0.33 2.46
N VAL A 170 -11.33 -0.80 1.38
CA VAL A 170 -12.16 0.00 0.47
C VAL A 170 -13.65 -0.30 0.64
N GLN A 171 -14.50 0.70 0.39
CA GLN A 171 -15.94 0.46 0.23
C GLN A 171 -16.27 0.24 -1.23
N LEU A 172 -17.17 -0.70 -1.52
CA LEU A 172 -17.61 -1.00 -2.88
C LEU A 172 -18.93 -0.30 -3.20
N LEU A 173 -18.96 0.40 -4.32
CA LEU A 173 -20.16 0.99 -4.90
C LEU A 173 -20.54 0.22 -6.16
N ALA A 174 -21.76 -0.31 -6.19
CA ALA A 174 -22.34 -1.00 -7.32
C ALA A 174 -23.49 -0.17 -7.90
N ARG A 175 -23.35 0.24 -9.16
CA ARG A 175 -24.45 0.79 -9.94
C ARG A 175 -25.17 -0.36 -10.65
N ALA A 176 -26.47 -0.48 -10.43
CA ALA A 176 -27.34 -1.41 -11.13
C ALA A 176 -28.66 -0.72 -11.45
N GLY A 177 -29.11 -0.81 -12.71
CA GLY A 177 -30.32 -0.12 -13.16
C GLY A 177 -30.28 1.40 -12.95
N GLY A 178 -29.10 2.01 -13.14
CA GLY A 178 -28.89 3.46 -12.95
C GLY A 178 -28.82 3.93 -11.49
N GLN A 179 -28.97 3.03 -10.50
CA GLN A 179 -28.95 3.38 -9.08
C GLN A 179 -27.71 2.83 -8.39
N TRP A 180 -27.11 3.64 -7.54
CA TRP A 180 -25.95 3.25 -6.74
C TRP A 180 -26.37 2.56 -5.45
N HIS A 181 -25.64 1.50 -5.15
CA HIS A 181 -25.77 0.68 -3.95
C HIS A 181 -24.38 0.53 -3.32
N GLU A 182 -24.33 0.43 -2.00
CA GLU A 182 -23.14 -0.05 -1.31
C GLU A 182 -23.16 -1.58 -1.36
N ARG A 183 -22.09 -2.16 -1.90
CA ARG A 183 -21.90 -3.60 -1.94
C ARG A 183 -21.20 -4.06 -0.67
N GLY A 184 -21.90 -4.90 0.09
CA GLY A 184 -21.36 -5.52 1.30
C GLY A 184 -21.42 -7.03 1.24
N VAL A 185 -21.19 -7.65 2.40
CA VAL A 185 -21.01 -9.08 2.55
C VAL A 185 -22.01 -9.65 3.55
N VAL A 186 -22.61 -10.78 3.19
CA VAL A 186 -23.52 -11.56 4.04
C VAL A 186 -23.09 -13.03 4.06
N ARG A 187 -23.63 -13.79 5.02
CA ARG A 187 -23.49 -15.25 5.00
C ARG A 187 -24.26 -15.81 3.82
N ASN A 188 -23.68 -16.76 3.09
CA ASN A 188 -24.41 -17.42 2.01
C ASN A 188 -25.56 -18.30 2.52
N ALA A 189 -26.47 -18.69 1.62
CA ALA A 189 -27.67 -19.45 1.99
C ALA A 189 -27.39 -20.84 2.60
N SER A 190 -26.24 -21.45 2.29
CA SER A 190 -25.83 -22.73 2.88
C SER A 190 -25.24 -22.58 4.29
N GLY A 191 -24.97 -21.35 4.73
CA GLY A 191 -24.30 -21.07 6.00
C GLY A 191 -22.79 -21.37 5.98
N ASN A 192 -22.21 -21.70 4.84
CA ASN A 192 -20.78 -22.00 4.69
C ASN A 192 -20.15 -21.14 3.60
N GLY A 193 -19.53 -20.03 4.01
CA GLY A 193 -18.93 -19.03 3.12
C GLY A 193 -19.75 -17.75 2.99
N TRP A 194 -19.30 -16.87 2.09
CA TRP A 194 -19.77 -15.50 1.97
C TRP A 194 -20.38 -15.24 0.60
N THR A 195 -21.23 -14.21 0.52
CA THR A 195 -21.77 -13.75 -0.76
C THR A 195 -22.03 -12.24 -0.72
N TRP A 196 -22.08 -11.62 -1.89
CA TRP A 196 -22.36 -10.20 -2.04
C TRP A 196 -23.83 -9.89 -1.73
N ALA A 197 -24.06 -8.75 -1.11
CA ALA A 197 -25.40 -8.18 -0.99
C ALA A 197 -25.33 -6.66 -1.06
N ASP A 198 -26.15 -6.08 -1.92
CA ASP A 198 -26.16 -4.66 -2.20
C ASP A 198 -27.25 -3.97 -1.35
N ARG A 199 -26.95 -2.78 -0.83
CA ARG A 199 -27.88 -1.91 -0.08
C ARG A 199 -27.95 -0.54 -0.72
N ALA A 200 -29.14 0.07 -0.78
CA ALA A 200 -29.29 1.43 -1.28
C ALA A 200 -28.39 2.40 -0.48
N THR A 201 -27.72 3.31 -1.19
CA THR A 201 -26.79 4.27 -0.57
C THR A 201 -26.85 5.62 -1.28
N GLU A 202 -26.48 6.67 -0.54
CA GLU A 202 -26.24 8.01 -1.09
C GLU A 202 -24.76 8.24 -1.45
N LEU A 203 -23.88 7.28 -1.12
CA LEU A 203 -22.47 7.33 -1.52
C LEU A 203 -22.32 7.32 -3.04
N ARG A 204 -21.37 8.10 -3.55
CA ARG A 204 -21.05 8.20 -4.97
C ARG A 204 -19.53 8.16 -5.13
N PRO A 205 -19.01 7.68 -6.28
CA PRO A 205 -17.64 7.95 -6.65
C PRO A 205 -17.38 9.47 -6.68
N PRO A 206 -16.19 9.93 -6.29
CA PRO A 206 -15.84 11.36 -6.32
C PRO A 206 -15.82 11.94 -7.73
N PHE A 207 -15.64 11.08 -8.74
CA PHE A 207 -15.67 11.42 -10.15
C PHE A 207 -16.93 10.86 -10.84
N GLU A 208 -17.55 11.66 -11.71
CA GLU A 208 -18.75 11.22 -12.42
C GLU A 208 -18.44 10.05 -13.37
N VAL A 209 -19.16 8.94 -13.19
CA VAL A 209 -19.11 7.78 -14.10
C VAL A 209 -20.24 7.94 -15.13
N PRO A 210 -19.96 8.33 -16.39
CA PRO A 210 -21.00 8.56 -17.37
C PRO A 210 -21.72 7.25 -17.75
N GLY A 211 -22.96 7.41 -18.23
CA GLY A 211 -23.82 6.30 -18.66
C GLY A 211 -24.66 5.69 -17.55
N GLU A 212 -25.46 4.69 -17.90
CA GLU A 212 -26.36 3.97 -16.99
C GLU A 212 -26.01 2.49 -16.84
N HIS A 213 -24.90 2.05 -17.44
CA HIS A 213 -24.46 0.66 -17.39
C HIS A 213 -24.08 0.24 -15.97
N ASP A 214 -24.19 -1.07 -15.74
CA ASP A 214 -23.75 -1.68 -14.50
C ASP A 214 -22.26 -1.38 -14.28
N TYR A 215 -21.94 -0.93 -13.07
CA TYR A 215 -20.60 -0.46 -12.73
C TYR A 215 -20.28 -0.85 -11.30
N LEU A 216 -19.10 -1.42 -11.08
CA LEU A 216 -18.55 -1.69 -9.76
C LEU A 216 -17.26 -0.88 -9.60
N THR A 217 -17.07 -0.26 -8.44
CA THR A 217 -15.85 0.47 -8.12
C THR A 217 -15.66 0.65 -6.64
N GLU A 218 -14.49 1.16 -6.27
CA GLU A 218 -14.03 1.41 -4.93
C GLU A 218 -14.05 2.92 -4.60
N ILE A 219 -14.37 3.25 -3.36
CA ILE A 219 -14.00 4.52 -2.72
C ILE A 219 -13.05 4.22 -1.56
N HIS A 220 -12.18 5.18 -1.20
CA HIS A 220 -10.98 4.92 -0.40
C HIS A 220 -10.93 5.68 0.94
N PRO A 221 -12.03 5.72 1.72
CA PRO A 221 -12.11 6.57 2.91
C PRO A 221 -11.04 6.22 3.95
N GLN A 222 -10.61 4.96 4.05
CA GLN A 222 -9.57 4.54 4.99
C GLN A 222 -8.18 5.06 4.59
N ALA A 223 -7.86 5.06 3.30
CA ALA A 223 -6.59 5.59 2.79
C ALA A 223 -6.54 7.11 2.88
N GLU A 224 -7.63 7.79 2.54
CA GLU A 224 -7.79 9.23 2.73
C GLU A 224 -7.66 9.62 4.22
N ALA A 225 -8.32 8.88 5.13
CA ALA A 225 -8.21 9.10 6.56
C ALA A 225 -6.79 8.83 7.10
N PHE A 226 -6.08 7.86 6.53
CA PHE A 226 -4.67 7.60 6.88
C PHE A 226 -3.78 8.79 6.50
N ILE A 227 -3.94 9.34 5.29
CA ILE A 227 -3.19 10.51 4.85
C ILE A 227 -3.52 11.74 5.71
N ALA A 228 -4.80 11.97 6.01
CA ALA A 228 -5.20 13.05 6.90
C ALA A 228 -4.63 12.89 8.33
N THR A 229 -4.58 11.65 8.84
CA THR A 229 -3.95 11.35 10.13
C THR A 229 -2.44 11.60 10.08
N LEU A 230 -1.78 11.25 8.98
CA LEU A 230 -0.37 11.55 8.81
C LEU A 230 -0.12 13.07 8.78
N ALA A 231 -0.94 13.81 8.04
CA ALA A 231 -0.85 15.27 7.94
C ALA A 231 -0.98 15.96 9.32
N ASP A 232 -1.91 15.49 10.16
CA ASP A 232 -2.08 15.96 11.54
C ASP A 232 -0.81 15.75 12.40
N ARG A 233 -0.12 14.62 12.21
CA ARG A 233 1.04 14.23 13.04
C ARG A 233 2.37 14.72 12.49
N LEU A 234 2.54 14.84 11.19
CA LEU A 234 3.78 15.26 10.55
C LEU A 234 3.93 16.78 10.66
N VAL A 235 4.58 17.24 11.72
CA VAL A 235 4.72 18.68 11.99
C VAL A 235 5.84 19.34 11.17
N LYS A 236 6.75 18.53 10.61
CA LYS A 236 7.89 19.00 9.81
C LYS A 236 8.47 17.83 9.02
N GLY A 237 8.46 17.91 7.70
CA GLY A 237 8.91 16.76 6.91
C GLY A 237 8.36 16.71 5.50
N ALA A 238 8.52 15.53 4.91
CA ALA A 238 7.89 15.15 3.67
C ALA A 238 7.43 13.69 3.73
N ALA A 239 6.57 13.29 2.81
CA ALA A 239 6.07 11.93 2.71
C ALA A 239 6.07 11.48 1.25
N PHE A 240 6.49 10.24 0.99
CA PHE A 240 6.50 9.63 -0.32
C PHE A 240 5.73 8.31 -0.27
N PHE A 241 4.67 8.22 -1.08
CA PHE A 241 3.88 7.01 -1.23
C PHE A 241 4.07 6.44 -2.63
N ILE A 242 4.47 5.17 -2.69
CA ILE A 242 4.71 4.42 -3.92
C ILE A 242 3.71 3.29 -3.97
N ASP A 243 2.83 3.33 -4.97
CA ASP A 243 1.74 2.37 -5.06
C ASP A 243 1.19 2.29 -6.50
N TYR A 244 0.39 1.27 -6.80
CA TYR A 244 -0.23 1.10 -8.11
C TYR A 244 -1.63 1.71 -8.15
N GLY A 245 -1.88 2.53 -9.17
CA GLY A 245 -3.15 3.23 -9.29
C GLY A 245 -3.13 4.40 -10.27
N PHE A 246 -4.17 5.22 -10.17
CA PHE A 246 -4.55 6.19 -11.20
C PHE A 246 -5.13 7.48 -10.60
N PRO A 247 -5.08 8.60 -11.34
CA PRO A 247 -5.94 9.75 -11.09
C PRO A 247 -7.41 9.39 -11.34
N GLU A 248 -8.33 10.16 -10.77
CA GLU A 248 -9.78 9.91 -10.78
C GLU A 248 -10.37 9.65 -12.17
N ARG A 249 -9.93 10.41 -13.18
CA ARG A 249 -10.42 10.26 -14.55
C ARG A 249 -10.11 8.89 -15.16
N GLU A 250 -8.98 8.28 -14.79
CA GLU A 250 -8.59 6.94 -15.26
C GLU A 250 -9.08 5.84 -14.31
N TYR A 251 -9.16 6.14 -13.00
CA TYR A 251 -9.73 5.24 -12.00
C TYR A 251 -11.20 4.96 -12.30
N TYR A 252 -12.01 6.00 -12.49
CA TYR A 252 -13.45 5.91 -12.71
C TYR A 252 -13.81 5.91 -14.21
N HIS A 253 -12.86 5.53 -15.07
CA HIS A 253 -13.08 5.48 -16.51
C HIS A 253 -14.20 4.47 -16.87
N PRO A 254 -15.11 4.78 -17.82
CA PRO A 254 -16.28 3.93 -18.11
C PRO A 254 -15.99 2.46 -18.44
N GLN A 255 -14.80 2.18 -18.98
CA GLN A 255 -14.35 0.81 -19.30
C GLN A 255 -13.86 0.02 -18.08
N ARG A 256 -13.56 0.69 -16.95
CA ARG A 256 -13.17 0.06 -15.68
C ARG A 256 -14.40 -0.26 -14.83
N HIS A 257 -15.43 -0.82 -15.46
CA HIS A 257 -16.73 -1.06 -14.84
C HIS A 257 -16.76 -2.27 -13.87
N MET A 258 -15.62 -2.94 -13.67
CA MET A 258 -15.47 -4.08 -12.75
C MET A 258 -14.62 -3.73 -11.53
N GLY A 259 -14.23 -2.46 -11.35
CA GLY A 259 -13.37 -2.02 -10.26
C GLY A 259 -11.93 -2.48 -10.43
N THR A 260 -11.21 -2.50 -9.31
CA THR A 260 -9.80 -2.86 -9.22
C THR A 260 -9.47 -3.83 -8.11
N VAL A 261 -10.45 -4.26 -7.30
CA VAL A 261 -10.23 -5.29 -6.28
C VAL A 261 -9.62 -6.54 -6.91
N MET A 262 -8.46 -6.94 -6.38
CA MET A 262 -7.72 -8.12 -6.79
C MET A 262 -7.25 -8.87 -5.56
N CYS A 263 -7.12 -10.19 -5.68
CA CYS A 263 -6.62 -11.06 -4.63
C CYS A 263 -5.38 -11.78 -5.10
N HIS A 264 -4.39 -11.91 -4.22
CA HIS A 264 -3.13 -12.57 -4.54
C HIS A 264 -2.83 -13.71 -3.56
N ARG A 265 -2.48 -14.88 -4.09
CA ARG A 265 -2.02 -16.04 -3.31
C ARG A 265 -1.14 -16.95 -4.15
N ALA A 266 0.02 -17.32 -3.62
CA ALA A 266 1.01 -18.18 -4.24
C ALA A 266 1.34 -17.78 -5.69
N HIS A 267 1.51 -16.47 -5.94
CA HIS A 267 1.73 -15.86 -7.26
C HIS A 267 0.60 -16.10 -8.28
N GLN A 268 -0.62 -16.35 -7.81
CA GLN A 268 -1.83 -16.37 -8.62
C GLN A 268 -2.73 -15.20 -8.23
N ALA A 269 -3.33 -14.56 -9.23
CA ALA A 269 -4.25 -13.44 -9.06
C ALA A 269 -5.67 -13.86 -9.46
N ASP A 270 -6.66 -13.47 -8.66
CA ASP A 270 -8.08 -13.63 -8.98
C ASP A 270 -8.93 -12.51 -8.37
N GLY A 271 -10.17 -12.35 -8.84
CA GLY A 271 -11.08 -11.29 -8.40
C GLY A 271 -12.08 -11.69 -7.32
N ASP A 272 -11.89 -12.80 -6.59
CA ASP A 272 -12.84 -13.29 -5.59
C ASP A 272 -12.31 -13.17 -4.14
N PRO A 273 -12.53 -12.01 -3.47
CA PRO A 273 -12.11 -11.78 -2.09
C PRO A 273 -12.94 -12.56 -1.06
N LEU A 274 -14.04 -13.18 -1.46
CA LEU A 274 -14.93 -13.92 -0.57
C LEU A 274 -14.50 -15.39 -0.41
N SER A 275 -13.53 -15.83 -1.21
CA SER A 275 -12.94 -17.17 -1.18
C SER A 275 -11.60 -17.19 -0.42
N ASP A 276 -11.29 -18.34 0.22
CA ASP A 276 -10.03 -18.55 0.97
C ASP A 276 -9.65 -17.39 1.92
N VAL A 277 -10.65 -16.82 2.60
CA VAL A 277 -10.49 -15.63 3.44
C VAL A 277 -9.39 -15.84 4.50
N GLY A 278 -8.47 -14.87 4.59
CA GLY A 278 -7.30 -14.91 5.47
C GLY A 278 -6.08 -15.64 4.89
N TYR A 279 -6.23 -16.29 3.73
CA TYR A 279 -5.12 -16.90 2.99
C TYR A 279 -4.71 -16.15 1.72
N LYS A 280 -5.51 -15.18 1.30
CA LYS A 280 -5.22 -14.32 0.17
C LYS A 280 -4.98 -12.91 0.70
N ASP A 281 -4.06 -12.22 0.05
CA ASP A 281 -4.07 -10.77 0.08
C ASP A 281 -5.26 -10.26 -0.71
N ILE A 282 -5.76 -9.08 -0.35
CA ILE A 282 -6.87 -8.39 -1.00
C ILE A 282 -6.42 -6.95 -1.13
N THR A 283 -6.41 -6.43 -2.35
CA THR A 283 -5.94 -5.07 -2.63
C THR A 283 -6.87 -4.38 -3.60
N ALA A 284 -6.85 -3.05 -3.61
CA ALA A 284 -7.46 -2.23 -4.63
C ALA A 284 -6.42 -1.23 -5.12
N HIS A 285 -6.52 -0.80 -6.39
CA HIS A 285 -5.63 0.26 -6.86
C HIS A 285 -5.90 1.55 -6.10
N VAL A 286 -4.91 2.42 -6.03
CA VAL A 286 -4.99 3.71 -5.35
C VAL A 286 -5.67 4.77 -6.24
N ASN A 287 -6.64 5.49 -5.69
CA ASN A 287 -7.11 6.77 -6.25
C ASN A 287 -6.14 7.89 -5.83
N PHE A 288 -5.18 8.25 -6.70
CA PHE A 288 -4.17 9.26 -6.38
C PHE A 288 -4.73 10.68 -6.30
N THR A 289 -5.83 10.98 -7.00
CA THR A 289 -6.53 12.28 -6.84
C THR A 289 -7.06 12.41 -5.41
N GLY A 290 -7.78 11.39 -4.93
CA GLY A 290 -8.30 11.37 -3.56
C GLY A 290 -7.20 11.45 -2.50
N ILE A 291 -6.08 10.75 -2.70
CA ILE A 291 -4.91 10.81 -1.81
C ILE A 291 -4.28 12.22 -1.78
N ALA A 292 -4.11 12.86 -2.94
CA ALA A 292 -3.56 14.20 -3.03
C ALA A 292 -4.48 15.23 -2.35
N LEU A 293 -5.79 15.15 -2.62
CA LEU A 293 -6.79 16.02 -2.00
C LEU A 293 -6.85 15.84 -0.47
N ALA A 294 -6.84 14.60 0.02
CA ALA A 294 -6.81 14.32 1.46
C ALA A 294 -5.59 14.94 2.16
N GLY A 295 -4.42 14.91 1.50
CA GLY A 295 -3.22 15.58 1.99
C GLY A 295 -3.37 17.11 2.02
N GLN A 296 -3.85 17.71 0.92
CA GLN A 296 -4.03 19.16 0.79
C GLN A 296 -5.07 19.72 1.77
N GLU A 297 -6.20 19.05 1.90
CA GLU A 297 -7.27 19.44 2.84
C GLU A 297 -6.80 19.36 4.30
N ALA A 298 -5.86 18.46 4.61
CA ALA A 298 -5.24 18.34 5.91
C ALA A 298 -3.98 19.20 6.10
N GLY A 299 -3.61 20.03 5.11
CA GLY A 299 -2.55 21.04 5.21
C GLY A 299 -1.16 20.62 4.72
N LEU A 300 -1.04 19.49 4.01
CA LEU A 300 0.17 19.12 3.29
C LEU A 300 0.18 19.72 1.89
N GLU A 301 1.35 20.14 1.41
CA GLU A 301 1.54 20.56 0.03
C GLU A 301 1.98 19.37 -0.83
N VAL A 302 1.43 19.24 -2.03
CA VAL A 302 1.83 18.20 -2.98
C VAL A 302 3.16 18.60 -3.61
N LEU A 303 4.22 17.81 -3.34
CA LEU A 303 5.54 17.99 -3.96
C LEU A 303 5.57 17.54 -5.41
N GLY A 304 4.78 16.52 -5.74
CA GLY A 304 4.69 16.01 -7.09
C GLY A 304 3.95 14.68 -7.18
N TYR A 305 3.65 14.28 -8.40
CA TYR A 305 2.99 13.03 -8.75
C TYR A 305 3.49 12.55 -10.11
N THR A 306 4.04 11.35 -10.20
CA THR A 306 4.50 10.79 -11.48
C THR A 306 4.50 9.27 -11.47
N SER A 307 4.84 8.64 -12.60
CA SER A 307 4.99 7.18 -12.66
C SER A 307 6.29 6.74 -11.97
N GLN A 308 6.32 5.51 -11.46
CA GLN A 308 7.51 4.93 -10.81
C GLN A 308 8.73 5.01 -11.73
N ALA A 309 8.56 4.72 -13.03
CA ALA A 309 9.65 4.81 -13.99
C ALA A 309 10.29 6.19 -13.99
N ARG A 310 9.48 7.25 -14.09
CA ARG A 310 9.98 8.63 -14.12
C ARG A 310 10.63 9.02 -12.82
N PHE A 311 9.98 8.72 -11.70
CA PHE A 311 10.53 9.00 -10.37
C PHE A 311 11.91 8.36 -10.18
N LEU A 312 12.05 7.06 -10.47
CA LEU A 312 13.32 6.34 -10.28
C LEU A 312 14.41 6.81 -11.25
N LEU A 313 14.06 7.13 -12.50
CA LEU A 313 15.00 7.69 -13.47
C LEU A 313 15.53 9.04 -13.01
N ASN A 314 14.64 9.92 -12.53
CA ASN A 314 15.00 11.23 -11.99
C ASN A 314 15.91 11.09 -10.75
N CYS A 315 15.68 10.07 -9.92
CA CYS A 315 16.51 9.71 -8.77
C CYS A 315 17.82 8.96 -9.13
N GLY A 316 18.19 8.89 -10.42
CA GLY A 316 19.49 8.38 -10.86
C GLY A 316 19.58 6.86 -10.97
N LEU A 317 18.46 6.16 -11.19
CA LEU A 317 18.45 4.71 -11.45
C LEU A 317 19.27 4.32 -12.68
N LEU A 318 19.24 5.11 -13.75
CA LEU A 318 19.96 4.79 -14.99
C LEU A 318 21.48 4.64 -14.77
N ALA A 319 22.08 5.58 -14.06
CA ALA A 319 23.51 5.53 -13.74
C ALA A 319 23.87 4.30 -12.88
N ARG A 320 22.97 3.85 -12.01
CA ARG A 320 23.14 2.62 -11.20
C ARG A 320 23.05 1.38 -12.07
N MET A 321 22.10 1.35 -13.00
CA MET A 321 21.96 0.26 -13.97
C MET A 321 23.23 0.13 -14.81
N GLU A 322 23.84 1.22 -15.27
CA GLU A 322 25.08 1.19 -16.05
C GLU A 322 26.26 0.53 -15.33
N GLN A 323 26.30 0.65 -14.00
CA GLN A 323 27.34 0.06 -13.15
C GLN A 323 27.04 -1.41 -12.77
N GLY A 324 25.79 -1.85 -12.91
CA GLY A 324 25.36 -3.20 -12.58
C GLY A 324 25.72 -4.25 -13.64
N SER A 325 25.75 -5.50 -13.22
CA SER A 325 25.82 -6.65 -14.10
C SER A 325 24.60 -6.74 -15.03
N THR A 326 24.70 -7.55 -16.08
CA THR A 326 23.56 -7.80 -16.99
C THR A 326 22.33 -8.35 -16.26
N ALA A 327 22.52 -9.19 -15.24
CA ALA A 327 21.41 -9.74 -14.46
C ALA A 327 20.73 -8.65 -13.61
N GLU A 328 21.51 -7.82 -12.91
CA GLU A 328 20.99 -6.71 -12.10
C GLU A 328 20.26 -5.68 -12.97
N ARG A 329 20.80 -5.35 -14.15
CA ARG A 329 20.14 -4.51 -15.15
C ARG A 329 18.80 -5.09 -15.60
N GLY A 330 18.74 -6.41 -15.84
CA GLY A 330 17.51 -7.09 -16.23
C GLY A 330 16.42 -7.01 -15.16
N MET A 331 16.78 -7.10 -13.87
CA MET A 331 15.84 -6.93 -12.77
C MET A 331 15.42 -5.47 -12.61
N ALA A 332 16.36 -4.52 -12.65
CA ALA A 332 16.08 -3.09 -12.55
C ALA A 332 15.22 -2.58 -13.72
N ALA A 333 15.35 -3.15 -14.91
CA ALA A 333 14.52 -2.80 -16.06
C ALA A 333 13.02 -3.04 -15.80
N ARG A 334 12.65 -4.04 -14.98
CA ARG A 334 11.26 -4.29 -14.59
C ARG A 334 10.65 -3.16 -13.77
N LEU A 335 11.47 -2.40 -13.05
CA LEU A 335 11.01 -1.23 -12.28
C LEU A 335 10.55 -0.08 -13.18
N ILE A 336 11.01 -0.02 -14.43
CA ILE A 336 10.80 1.12 -15.35
C ILE A 336 10.04 0.76 -16.63
N HIS A 337 9.95 -0.52 -17.00
CA HIS A 337 9.18 -0.94 -18.17
C HIS A 337 7.68 -0.77 -17.96
N GLU A 338 7.00 -0.17 -18.94
CA GLU A 338 5.57 0.17 -18.88
C GLU A 338 4.66 -1.06 -18.66
N HIS A 339 5.02 -2.21 -19.25
CA HIS A 339 4.28 -3.47 -19.12
C HIS A 339 4.59 -4.25 -17.83
N GLU A 340 5.49 -3.73 -17.00
CA GLU A 340 5.83 -4.26 -15.69
C GLU A 340 5.37 -3.25 -14.63
N MET A 341 6.29 -2.65 -13.86
CA MET A 341 5.94 -1.73 -12.78
C MET A 341 6.02 -0.26 -13.18
N GLY A 342 6.65 0.05 -14.32
CA GLY A 342 7.10 1.41 -14.62
C GLY A 342 5.99 2.44 -14.79
N GLU A 343 4.86 2.03 -15.36
CA GLU A 343 3.72 2.92 -15.60
C GLU A 343 2.59 2.68 -14.61
N LEU A 344 2.31 1.43 -14.25
CA LEU A 344 1.22 1.11 -13.32
C LEU A 344 1.46 1.69 -11.93
N PHE A 345 2.69 1.56 -11.40
CA PHE A 345 3.09 2.17 -10.14
C PHE A 345 3.31 3.66 -10.32
N LYS A 346 2.89 4.43 -9.33
CA LYS A 346 3.03 5.87 -9.24
C LYS A 346 3.70 6.24 -7.93
N VAL A 347 4.25 7.45 -7.90
CA VAL A 347 4.78 8.07 -6.68
C VAL A 347 4.07 9.38 -6.48
N VAL A 348 3.52 9.60 -5.30
CA VAL A 348 3.03 10.92 -4.84
C VAL A 348 3.89 11.39 -3.67
N GLY A 349 4.30 12.65 -3.71
CA GLY A 349 5.10 13.31 -2.69
C GLY A 349 4.32 14.41 -2.00
N PHE A 350 4.51 14.56 -0.69
CA PHE A 350 3.96 15.63 0.12
C PHE A 350 5.05 16.33 0.94
N ALA A 351 4.82 17.59 1.29
CA ALA A 351 5.66 18.35 2.22
C ALA A 351 4.81 19.10 3.25
N VAL A 352 5.40 19.31 4.43
CA VAL A 352 4.87 20.26 5.42
C VAL A 352 5.46 21.64 5.12
N GLY A 353 4.59 22.63 4.89
CA GLY A 353 5.02 23.99 4.58
C GLY A 353 5.34 24.18 3.09
N GLU A 354 6.25 25.09 2.78
CA GLU A 354 6.53 25.47 1.39
C GLU A 354 7.12 24.30 0.57
N PRO A 355 6.51 23.93 -0.57
CA PRO A 355 7.02 22.86 -1.41
C PRO A 355 8.33 23.29 -2.10
N TRP A 356 9.11 22.32 -2.57
CA TRP A 356 10.29 22.55 -3.38
C TRP A 356 10.25 21.69 -4.64
N ASP A 357 11.06 22.05 -5.64
CA ASP A 357 11.27 21.23 -6.83
C ASP A 357 12.04 19.95 -6.46
N ALA A 358 11.32 18.94 -5.97
CA ALA A 358 11.90 17.68 -5.50
C ALA A 358 12.44 16.85 -6.67
N MET A 359 13.63 16.29 -6.51
CA MET A 359 14.38 15.65 -7.59
C MET A 359 13.58 14.57 -8.32
N GLY A 360 12.77 13.79 -7.62
CA GLY A 360 11.97 12.71 -8.17
C GLY A 360 10.89 13.18 -9.14
N PHE A 361 10.53 14.45 -9.11
CA PHE A 361 9.44 15.03 -9.92
C PHE A 361 9.92 16.07 -10.95
N VAL A 362 11.22 16.33 -11.07
CA VAL A 362 11.75 17.37 -11.97
C VAL A 362 11.44 17.15 -13.45
N GLU A 363 11.32 15.89 -13.89
CA GLU A 363 10.88 15.54 -15.24
C GLU A 363 9.67 14.61 -15.21
N GLY A 364 8.68 14.92 -16.04
CA GLY A 364 7.50 14.09 -16.21
C GLY A 364 6.54 14.13 -15.03
N ASP A 365 6.54 15.21 -14.22
CA ASP A 365 5.49 15.45 -13.24
C ASP A 365 4.11 15.53 -13.90
N ARG A 366 3.15 14.89 -13.25
CA ARG A 366 1.77 14.73 -13.67
C ARG A 366 0.80 15.30 -12.65
N SER A 367 1.24 16.13 -11.71
CA SER A 367 0.36 16.71 -10.68
C SER A 367 -0.81 17.50 -11.29
N HIS A 368 -0.62 18.09 -12.46
CA HIS A 368 -1.68 18.75 -13.24
C HIS A 368 -2.78 17.80 -13.75
N THR A 369 -2.60 16.48 -13.64
CA THR A 369 -3.56 15.45 -14.06
C THR A 369 -4.36 14.88 -12.89
N LEU A 370 -3.97 15.22 -11.65
CA LEU A 370 -4.68 14.82 -10.44
C LEU A 370 -6.05 15.50 -10.37
#